data_AF-A0A381XQK4-F1
#
_entry.id   AF-A0A381XQK4-F1
#
_cell.length_a   1.000
_cell.length_b   1.000
_cell.length_c   1.000
_cell.angle_alpha   90.00
_cell.angle_beta   90.00
_cell.angle_gamma   90.00
#
_symmetry.space_group_name_H-M   'P 1'
#
loop_
_entity.id
_entity.type
_entity.pdbx_description
1 polymer ?
#
loop_
_entity_poly.entity_id
_entity_poly.type
_entity_poly.pdbx_seq_one_letter_code
_entity_poly.pdbx_strand_id
1 'polypeptide(L)'
;MTVEGIIKQIEVYNTKHVCVTGGEPLAQKNCHILLDSLVEKGCHVSLETSGSIDISQINSGVSIVMDIKTPSSTEARQNRYENIALLEAKDQLKFVIASREDFVWCCDLLEKHNTKAEVIFSPVYENLNPTELADWILERQLNVRLQLQLHKILWGEAKGK
;
A
#
# COMPACT_ATOMS: atom_id res chain seq x y z
N MET A 1 6.54 9.65 20.72
CA MET A 1 6.70 8.40 21.51
C MET A 1 7.98 7.71 21.10
N THR A 2 8.61 6.94 21.98
CA THR A 2 9.77 6.10 21.64
C THR A 2 9.32 4.80 20.97
N VAL A 3 10.21 4.12 20.26
CA VAL A 3 9.93 2.80 19.66
C VAL A 3 9.49 1.80 20.74
N GLU A 4 10.20 1.74 21.87
CA GLU A 4 9.83 0.89 23.01
C GLU A 4 8.42 1.21 23.53
N GLY A 5 8.07 2.49 23.62
CA GLY A 5 6.74 2.91 24.03
C GLY A 5 5.63 2.48 23.07
N ILE A 6 5.90 2.48 21.76
CA ILE A 6 4.98 1.97 20.75
C ILE A 6 4.81 0.44 20.89
N ILE A 7 5.91 -0.29 21.05
CA ILE A 7 5.88 -1.76 21.22
C ILE A 7 5.07 -2.14 22.47
N LYS A 8 5.30 -1.46 23.60
CA LYS A 8 4.51 -1.68 24.84
C LYS A 8 3.01 -1.46 24.62
N GLN A 9 2.63 -0.48 23.81
CA GLN A 9 1.23 -0.27 23.48
C GLN A 9 0.68 -1.36 22.56
N ILE A 10 1.48 -1.89 21.63
CA ILE A 10 1.07 -2.99 20.77
C ILE A 10 0.86 -4.28 21.57
N GLU A 11 1.70 -4.55 22.58
CA GLU A 11 1.65 -5.74 23.43
C GLU A 11 0.31 -5.89 24.21
N VAL A 12 -0.50 -4.83 24.32
CA VAL A 12 -1.84 -4.92 24.95
C VAL A 12 -2.88 -5.58 24.04
N TYR A 13 -2.62 -5.67 22.73
CA TYR A 13 -3.52 -6.25 21.75
C TYR A 13 -3.18 -7.72 21.48
N ASN A 14 -4.20 -8.57 21.39
CA ASN A 14 -4.04 -9.99 21.07
C ASN A 14 -3.94 -10.22 19.54
N THR A 15 -2.90 -9.67 18.91
CA THR A 15 -2.62 -9.85 17.48
C THR A 15 -1.13 -9.99 17.20
N LYS A 16 -0.79 -10.77 16.18
CA LYS A 16 0.56 -10.81 15.61
C LYS A 16 0.72 -9.92 14.38
N HIS A 17 -0.38 -9.43 13.81
CA HIS A 17 -0.35 -8.60 12.61
C HIS A 17 -0.28 -7.13 12.99
N VAL A 18 0.74 -6.43 12.50
CA VAL A 18 0.96 -5.01 12.74
C VAL A 18 1.16 -4.31 11.40
N CYS A 19 0.25 -3.40 11.06
CA CYS A 19 0.40 -2.53 9.90
C CYS A 19 1.01 -1.19 10.34
N VAL A 20 2.17 -0.85 9.80
CA VAL A 20 2.80 0.46 9.95
C VAL A 20 2.37 1.32 8.75
N THR A 21 1.62 2.37 9.03
CA THR A 21 1.04 3.30 8.04
C THR A 21 1.03 4.72 8.61
N GLY A 22 0.44 5.69 7.91
CA GLY A 22 0.32 7.08 8.33
C GLY A 22 0.32 8.04 7.14
N GLY A 23 1.04 9.16 7.27
CA GLY A 23 1.44 9.97 6.10
C GLY A 23 2.40 9.16 5.22
N GLU A 24 3.66 9.58 5.15
CA GLU A 24 4.72 8.70 4.63
C GLU A 24 5.51 8.13 5.82
N PRO A 25 5.33 6.84 6.20
CA PRO A 25 6.00 6.30 7.38
C PRO A 25 7.52 6.36 7.26
N LEU A 26 8.08 6.13 6.07
CA LEU A 26 9.53 6.14 5.83
C LEU A 26 10.15 7.54 6.00
N ALA A 27 9.34 8.61 6.02
CA ALA A 27 9.83 9.95 6.33
C ALA A 27 10.15 10.13 7.84
N GLN A 28 9.70 9.22 8.70
CA GLN A 28 9.99 9.24 10.13
C GLN A 28 11.35 8.59 10.41
N LYS A 29 12.24 9.31 11.12
CA LYS A 29 13.61 8.86 11.43
C LYS A 29 13.72 7.45 12.01
N ASN A 30 12.73 7.05 12.82
CA ASN A 30 12.75 5.78 13.54
C ASN A 30 11.88 4.70 12.89
N CYS A 31 11.40 4.90 11.65
CA CYS A 31 10.53 3.93 10.99
C CYS A 31 11.22 2.57 10.80
N HIS A 32 12.44 2.57 10.25
CA HIS A 32 13.24 1.34 10.08
C HIS A 32 13.45 0.61 11.40
N ILE A 33 13.84 1.35 12.45
CA ILE A 33 14.05 0.78 13.80
C ILE A 33 12.77 0.12 14.34
N LEU A 34 11.61 0.76 14.13
CA LEU A 34 10.32 0.19 14.54
C LEU A 34 9.99 -1.08 13.76
N LEU A 35 10.17 -1.08 12.44
CA LEU A 35 9.92 -2.24 11.58
C LEU A 35 10.78 -3.43 12.02
N ASP A 36 12.08 -3.22 12.21
CA ASP A 36 13.02 -4.25 12.66
C ASP A 36 12.62 -4.82 14.02
N SER A 37 12.34 -3.94 14.98
CA SER A 37 11.97 -4.35 16.34
C SER A 37 10.68 -5.19 16.38
N LEU A 38 9.71 -4.89 15.51
CA LEU A 38 8.46 -5.65 15.40
C LEU A 38 8.69 -7.02 14.78
N VAL A 39 9.53 -7.12 13.75
CA VAL A 39 9.92 -8.40 13.15
C VAL A 39 10.66 -9.27 14.18
N GLU A 40 11.61 -8.71 14.93
CA GLU A 40 12.35 -9.42 16.00
C GLU A 40 11.44 -9.94 17.11
N LYS A 41 10.34 -9.23 17.41
CA LYS A 41 9.30 -9.66 18.35
C LYS A 41 8.38 -10.76 17.80
N GLY A 42 8.56 -11.17 16.55
CA GLY A 42 7.77 -12.22 15.90
C GLY A 42 6.42 -11.73 15.37
N CYS A 43 6.26 -10.42 15.13
CA CYS A 43 5.08 -9.88 14.46
C CYS A 43 5.13 -10.14 12.95
N HIS A 44 3.96 -10.33 12.34
CA HIS A 44 3.76 -10.23 10.90
C HIS A 44 3.55 -8.75 10.55
N VAL A 45 4.61 -8.11 10.03
CA VAL A 45 4.63 -6.66 9.80
C VAL A 45 4.28 -6.35 8.35
N SER A 46 3.33 -5.45 8.14
CA SER A 46 3.09 -4.83 6.84
C SER A 46 3.42 -3.33 6.89
N LEU A 47 4.01 -2.80 5.83
CA LEU A 47 4.25 -1.37 5.66
C LEU A 47 3.37 -0.84 4.52
N GLU A 48 2.51 0.13 4.81
CA GLU A 48 1.85 0.92 3.76
C GLU A 48 2.67 2.19 3.49
N THR A 49 3.18 2.34 2.27
CA THR A 49 3.99 3.49 1.84
C THR A 49 3.51 4.01 0.48
N SER A 50 3.73 5.31 0.21
CA SER A 50 3.49 5.87 -1.13
C SER A 50 4.55 5.44 -2.15
N GLY A 51 5.69 4.90 -1.69
CA GLY A 51 6.82 4.59 -2.56
C GLY A 51 7.57 5.84 -3.04
N SER A 52 7.40 6.99 -2.39
CA SER A 52 8.18 8.22 -2.69
C SER A 52 9.60 8.21 -2.10
N ILE A 53 9.86 7.32 -1.14
CA ILE A 53 11.17 7.11 -0.49
C ILE A 53 11.72 5.74 -0.92
N ASP A 54 13.05 5.61 -1.00
CA ASP A 54 13.73 4.35 -1.34
C ASP A 54 13.33 3.23 -0.38
N ILE A 55 12.93 2.08 -0.91
CA ILE A 55 12.53 0.91 -0.13
C ILE A 55 13.63 -0.15 0.00
N SER A 56 14.82 0.08 -0.58
CA SER A 56 15.91 -0.91 -0.64
C SER A 56 16.45 -1.36 0.73
N GLN A 57 16.28 -0.54 1.77
CA GLN A 57 16.78 -0.79 3.13
C GLN A 57 15.69 -1.30 4.08
N ILE A 58 14.54 -1.75 3.55
CA ILE A 58 13.48 -2.33 4.36
C ILE A 58 13.82 -3.78 4.69
N ASN A 59 13.60 -4.16 5.95
CA ASN A 59 13.78 -5.51 6.43
C ASN A 59 12.97 -6.52 5.60
N SER A 60 13.60 -7.60 5.16
CA SER A 60 12.95 -8.63 4.33
C SER A 60 11.84 -9.40 5.06
N GLY A 61 11.73 -9.29 6.39
CA GLY A 61 10.59 -9.79 7.16
C GLY A 61 9.31 -8.95 7.06
N VAL A 62 9.38 -7.74 6.48
CA VAL A 62 8.24 -6.83 6.30
C VAL A 62 7.61 -7.06 4.92
N SER A 63 6.28 -7.17 4.87
CA SER A 63 5.52 -7.12 3.61
C SER A 63 5.22 -5.67 3.25
N ILE A 64 5.52 -5.27 2.02
CA ILE A 64 5.34 -3.90 1.55
C ILE A 64 4.05 -3.81 0.75
N VAL A 65 3.21 -2.83 1.09
CA VAL A 65 2.08 -2.38 0.27
C VAL A 65 2.42 -0.99 -0.25
N MET A 66 2.90 -0.93 -1.49
CA MET A 66 3.30 0.32 -2.13
C MET A 66 2.10 0.90 -2.91
N ASP A 67 1.57 2.02 -2.44
CA ASP A 67 0.43 2.73 -3.02
C ASP A 67 0.88 3.82 -4.00
N ILE A 68 1.00 3.46 -5.28
CA ILE A 68 1.40 4.41 -6.32
C ILE A 68 0.31 5.44 -6.54
N LYS A 69 0.74 6.70 -6.55
CA LYS A 69 -0.14 7.86 -6.68
C LYS A 69 -0.51 8.06 -8.14
N THR A 70 -1.79 7.89 -8.46
CA THR A 70 -2.34 8.10 -9.80
C THR A 70 -2.41 9.60 -10.12
N PRO A 71 -2.56 10.00 -11.40
CA PRO A 71 -2.72 11.40 -11.80
C PRO A 71 -3.81 12.15 -11.02
N SER A 72 -4.97 11.55 -10.78
CA SER A 72 -6.04 12.19 -10.00
C SER A 72 -5.66 12.49 -8.55
N SER A 73 -4.63 11.86 -7.99
CA SER A 73 -4.18 12.14 -6.63
C SER A 73 -3.41 13.46 -6.50
N THR A 74 -3.04 14.10 -7.62
CA THR A 74 -2.17 15.30 -7.70
C THR A 74 -0.73 15.12 -7.20
N GLU A 75 -0.39 13.95 -6.65
CA GLU A 75 0.91 13.62 -6.06
C GLU A 75 1.74 12.66 -6.94
N ALA A 76 1.29 12.35 -8.16
CA ALA A 76 1.94 11.40 -9.06
C ALA A 76 3.41 11.74 -9.39
N ARG A 77 3.82 13.01 -9.21
CA ARG A 77 5.21 13.47 -9.40
C ARG A 77 6.16 12.97 -8.30
N GLN A 78 5.62 12.58 -7.15
CA GLN A 78 6.39 12.11 -6.01
C GLN A 78 6.71 10.61 -6.09
N ASN A 79 6.10 9.88 -7.03
CA ASN A 79 6.35 8.45 -7.21
C ASN A 79 7.81 8.21 -7.62
N ARG A 80 8.46 7.27 -6.93
CA ARG A 80 9.78 6.76 -7.30
C ARG A 80 9.63 5.39 -7.94
N TYR A 81 9.47 5.35 -9.27
CA TYR A 81 9.14 4.12 -10.00
C TYR A 81 10.23 3.04 -9.92
N GLU A 82 11.47 3.40 -9.58
CA GLU A 82 12.56 2.46 -9.33
C GLU A 82 12.23 1.46 -8.22
N ASN A 83 11.38 1.86 -7.26
CA ASN A 83 10.93 1.00 -6.17
C ASN A 83 10.08 -0.19 -6.67
N ILE A 84 9.43 -0.09 -7.84
CA ILE A 84 8.58 -1.18 -8.36
C ILE A 84 9.40 -2.46 -8.58
N ALA A 85 10.64 -2.32 -9.05
CA ALA A 85 11.54 -3.43 -9.32
C ALA A 85 12.10 -4.10 -8.04
N LEU A 86 11.99 -3.42 -6.90
CA LEU A 86 12.44 -3.93 -5.60
C LEU A 86 11.36 -4.79 -4.92
N LEU A 87 10.10 -4.68 -5.35
CA LEU A 87 9.01 -5.45 -4.78
C LEU A 87 9.13 -6.95 -5.08
N GLU A 88 8.87 -7.76 -4.06
CA GLU A 88 8.91 -9.22 -4.10
C GLU A 88 7.49 -9.83 -4.16
N ALA A 89 7.40 -11.15 -4.31
CA ALA A 89 6.11 -11.85 -4.39
C ALA A 89 5.25 -11.79 -3.11
N LYS A 90 5.86 -11.45 -1.97
CA LYS A 90 5.20 -11.21 -0.68
C LYS A 90 4.60 -9.79 -0.56
N ASP A 91 4.92 -8.92 -1.51
CA ASP A 91 4.56 -7.52 -1.50
C ASP A 91 3.38 -7.25 -2.44
N GLN A 92 2.89 -6.01 -2.37
CA GLN A 92 1.72 -5.55 -3.09
C GLN A 92 2.00 -4.19 -3.74
N LEU A 93 1.68 -4.09 -5.03
CA LEU A 93 1.64 -2.82 -5.77
C LEU A 93 0.19 -2.38 -5.90
N LYS A 94 -0.19 -1.34 -5.16
CA LYS A 94 -1.56 -0.84 -5.07
C LYS A 94 -1.74 0.44 -5.88
N PHE A 95 -2.88 0.52 -6.57
CA PHE A 95 -3.36 1.70 -7.27
C PHE A 95 -4.74 2.07 -6.75
N VAL A 96 -4.90 3.31 -6.28
CA VAL A 96 -6.20 3.87 -5.90
C VAL A 96 -6.72 4.72 -7.06
N ILE A 97 -7.72 4.21 -7.78
CA ILE A 97 -8.18 4.70 -9.09
C ILE A 97 -9.43 5.55 -8.92
N ALA A 98 -9.37 6.81 -9.38
CA ALA A 98 -10.49 7.74 -9.31
C ALA A 98 -11.32 7.81 -10.59
N SER A 99 -10.72 7.53 -11.75
CA SER A 99 -11.35 7.72 -13.06
C SER A 99 -10.86 6.73 -14.12
N ARG A 100 -11.44 6.78 -15.32
CA ARG A 100 -11.01 5.97 -16.46
C ARG A 100 -9.61 6.37 -16.94
N GLU A 101 -9.25 7.64 -16.85
CA GLU A 101 -7.91 8.15 -17.17
C GLU A 101 -6.86 7.58 -16.23
N ASP A 102 -7.14 7.55 -14.93
CA ASP A 102 -6.29 6.87 -13.94
C ASP A 102 -6.13 5.39 -14.29
N PHE A 103 -7.23 4.70 -14.62
CA PHE A 103 -7.20 3.28 -14.98
C PHE A 103 -6.30 3.02 -16.21
N VAL A 104 -6.46 3.81 -17.28
CA VAL A 104 -5.61 3.70 -18.49
C VAL A 104 -4.15 3.98 -18.13
N TRP A 105 -3.89 5.02 -17.35
CA TRP A 105 -2.54 5.35 -16.89
C TRP A 105 -1.90 4.21 -16.08
N CYS A 106 -2.67 3.54 -15.22
CA CYS A 106 -2.19 2.38 -14.46
C CYS A 106 -1.82 1.21 -15.39
N CYS A 107 -2.63 0.96 -16.44
CA CYS A 107 -2.31 -0.06 -17.45
C CYS A 107 -0.98 0.24 -18.13
N ASP A 108 -0.82 1.48 -18.62
CA ASP A 108 0.41 1.92 -19.30
C ASP A 108 1.64 1.84 -18.39
N LEU A 109 1.47 2.09 -17.09
CA LEU A 109 2.55 1.96 -16.12
C LEU A 109 2.97 0.50 -15.93
N LEU A 110 2.01 -0.43 -15.83
CA LEU A 110 2.27 -1.87 -15.68
C LEU A 110 2.94 -2.48 -16.92
N GLU A 111 2.62 -1.97 -18.11
CA GLU A 111 3.32 -2.36 -19.34
C GLU A 111 4.80 -1.93 -19.34
N LYS A 112 5.12 -0.79 -18.71
CA LYS A 112 6.48 -0.24 -18.63
C LYS A 112 7.29 -0.81 -17.47
N HIS A 113 6.63 -1.16 -16.38
CA HIS A 113 7.26 -1.60 -15.13
C HIS A 113 6.73 -2.96 -14.71
N ASN A 114 7.48 -4.01 -15.03
CA ASN A 114 7.17 -5.34 -14.55
C ASN A 114 7.44 -5.45 -13.04
N THR A 115 6.58 -6.16 -12.32
CA THR A 115 6.73 -6.42 -10.88
C THR A 115 6.42 -7.88 -10.57
N LYS A 116 7.02 -8.40 -9.50
CA LYS A 116 6.69 -9.73 -8.95
C LYS A 116 5.57 -9.67 -7.91
N ALA A 117 5.29 -8.47 -7.40
CA ALA A 117 4.25 -8.25 -6.41
C ALA A 117 2.86 -8.50 -6.97
N GLU A 118 1.93 -8.81 -6.08
CA GLU A 118 0.51 -8.81 -6.42
C GLU A 118 0.09 -7.37 -6.76
N VAL A 119 -0.56 -7.19 -7.91
CA VAL A 119 -1.08 -5.89 -8.33
C VAL A 119 -2.53 -5.74 -7.88
N ILE A 120 -2.82 -4.63 -7.21
CA ILE A 120 -4.14 -4.33 -6.63
C ILE A 120 -4.69 -3.06 -7.24
N PHE A 121 -5.90 -3.14 -7.78
CA PHE A 121 -6.69 -1.99 -8.18
C PHE A 121 -7.78 -1.77 -7.14
N SER A 122 -7.86 -0.57 -6.59
CA SER A 122 -8.87 -0.16 -5.61
C SER A 122 -9.59 1.09 -6.12
N PRO A 123 -10.93 1.13 -6.11
CA PRO A 123 -11.64 2.36 -6.44
C PRO A 123 -11.46 3.37 -5.30
N VAL A 124 -11.40 4.67 -5.65
CA VAL A 124 -11.58 5.73 -4.66
C VAL A 124 -13.01 5.62 -4.11
N TYR A 125 -13.10 5.46 -2.79
CA TYR A 125 -14.38 5.36 -2.09
C TYR A 125 -15.31 6.54 -2.41
N GLU A 126 -16.58 6.23 -2.67
CA GLU A 126 -17.65 7.15 -3.11
C GLU A 126 -17.42 7.89 -4.45
N ASN A 127 -16.22 7.87 -5.02
CA ASN A 127 -15.90 8.54 -6.27
C ASN A 127 -15.99 7.62 -7.51
N LEU A 128 -15.60 6.35 -7.37
CA LEU A 128 -15.67 5.37 -8.46
C LEU A 128 -16.48 4.15 -8.02
N ASN A 129 -17.46 3.74 -8.84
CA ASN A 129 -18.25 2.55 -8.55
C ASN A 129 -17.36 1.29 -8.67
N PRO A 130 -17.30 0.43 -7.64
CA PRO A 130 -16.57 -0.84 -7.69
C PRO A 130 -16.89 -1.72 -8.90
N THR A 131 -18.16 -1.79 -9.31
CA THR A 131 -18.58 -2.59 -10.47
C THR A 131 -17.99 -2.03 -11.76
N GLU A 132 -17.95 -0.71 -11.90
CA GLU A 132 -17.38 -0.05 -13.07
C GLU A 132 -15.87 -0.35 -13.20
N LEU A 133 -15.12 -0.27 -12.09
CA LEU A 133 -13.72 -0.67 -12.10
C LEU A 133 -13.53 -2.16 -12.41
N ALA A 134 -14.42 -3.03 -11.92
CA ALA A 134 -14.41 -4.45 -12.25
C ALA A 134 -14.62 -4.69 -13.75
N ASP A 135 -15.60 -4.02 -14.34
CA ASP A 135 -15.92 -4.11 -15.77
C ASP A 135 -14.72 -3.66 -16.62
N TRP A 136 -14.01 -2.59 -16.20
CA TRP A 136 -12.80 -2.12 -16.88
C TRP A 136 -11.66 -3.15 -16.82
N ILE A 137 -11.44 -3.77 -15.66
CA ILE A 137 -10.44 -4.82 -15.48
C ILE A 137 -10.76 -6.02 -16.39
N LEU A 138 -12.03 -6.42 -16.45
CA LEU A 138 -12.50 -7.50 -17.31
C LEU A 138 -12.36 -7.14 -18.79
N GLU A 139 -12.75 -5.94 -19.20
CA GLU A 139 -12.61 -5.46 -20.58
C GLU A 139 -11.16 -5.52 -21.06
N ARG A 140 -10.21 -5.13 -20.21
CA ARG A 140 -8.77 -5.15 -20.50
C ARG A 140 -8.10 -6.50 -20.23
N GLN A 141 -8.83 -7.49 -19.69
CA GLN A 141 -8.32 -8.82 -19.36
C GLN A 141 -7.05 -8.77 -18.49
N LEU A 142 -7.02 -7.87 -17.49
CA LEU A 142 -5.86 -7.67 -16.63
C LEU A 142 -5.80 -8.72 -15.52
N ASN A 143 -4.61 -9.25 -15.26
CA ASN A 143 -4.36 -10.13 -14.11
C ASN A 143 -4.04 -9.29 -12.85
N VAL A 144 -5.06 -8.64 -12.30
CA VAL A 144 -4.97 -7.79 -11.10
C VAL A 144 -6.06 -8.15 -10.11
N ARG A 145 -5.83 -7.90 -8.82
CA ARG A 145 -6.86 -8.06 -7.78
C ARG A 145 -7.65 -6.77 -7.64
N LEU A 146 -8.97 -6.83 -7.82
CA LEU A 146 -9.86 -5.77 -7.35
C LEU A 146 -9.99 -5.85 -5.82
N GLN A 147 -9.64 -4.78 -5.13
CA GLN A 147 -9.77 -4.70 -3.67
C GLN A 147 -10.56 -3.46 -3.27
N LEU A 148 -11.59 -3.66 -2.45
CA LEU A 148 -12.36 -2.55 -1.89
C LEU A 148 -11.75 -2.09 -0.56
N GLN A 149 -11.92 -0.80 -0.25
CA GLN A 149 -11.61 -0.25 1.06
C GLN A 149 -12.65 -0.73 2.08
N LEU A 150 -12.55 -2.00 2.49
CA LEU A 150 -13.53 -2.67 3.37
C LEU A 150 -13.79 -1.89 4.66
N HIS A 151 -12.76 -1.27 5.23
CA HIS A 151 -12.93 -0.44 6.43
C HIS A 151 -13.90 0.72 6.21
N LYS A 152 -13.94 1.31 5.02
CA LYS A 152 -14.91 2.38 4.69
C LYS A 152 -16.31 1.84 4.47
N ILE A 153 -16.44 0.64 3.92
CA ILE A 153 -17.74 -0.02 3.81
C ILE A 153 -18.32 -0.35 5.19
N LEU A 154 -17.47 -0.79 6.13
CA LEU A 154 -17.90 -1.21 7.47
C LEU A 154 -18.05 -0.05 8.45
N TRP A 155 -17.17 0.94 8.40
CA TRP A 155 -17.06 2.01 9.40
C TRP A 155 -16.97 3.43 8.82
N GLY A 156 -17.12 3.60 7.50
CA GLY A 156 -16.96 4.90 6.84
C GLY A 156 -15.57 5.48 7.07
N GLU A 157 -15.49 6.77 7.36
CA GLU A 157 -14.23 7.47 7.64
C GLU A 157 -13.84 7.47 9.13
N ALA A 158 -14.37 6.53 9.92
CA ALA A 158 -14.07 6.44 11.34
C ALA A 158 -12.57 6.17 11.58
N LYS A 159 -11.97 6.95 12.50
CA LYS A 159 -10.56 6.78 12.89
C LYS A 159 -10.42 5.70 13.96
N GLY A 160 -9.40 4.85 13.82
CA GLY A 160 -9.06 3.82 14.81
C GLY A 160 -9.98 2.60 14.80
N LYS A 161 -10.53 2.25 13.64
CA LYS A 161 -11.44 1.11 13.42
C LYS A 161 -10.93 0.22 12.30
#